data_AF-A0A2G9NLW5-F1
#
_entry.id   AF-A0A2G9NLW5-F1
#
_cell.length_a   1.000
_cell.length_b   1.000
_cell.length_c   1.000
_cell.angle_alpha   90.00
_cell.angle_beta   90.00
_cell.angle_gamma   90.00
#
_symmetry.space_group_name_H-M   'P 1'
#
loop_
_entity.id
_entity.type
_entity.pdbx_description
1 polymer ?
#
loop_
_entity_poly.entity_id
_entity_poly.type
_entity_poly.pdbx_seq_one_letter_code
_entity_poly.pdbx_strand_id
1 'polypeptide(L)'
;MNIHELRVTIENTEGFKSFIKRFPKAYLCAGFFIIPLGFESKDSERQEHLDYYIPSTGEIASFNDHGEFKVEGQGVPKVMDPLSGVSLVTNEVESLVSDELSSRGVTSTINKMIIIVYSYNNRTIWSVTVMLSNYDFVKIKILDDKKEISDFEKINLMSLVNIKKSGDKLEVDSSKDGSVNETS
;
A
#
# COMPACT_ATOMS: atom_id res chain seq x y z
N MET A 1 -3.91 -7.19 15.24
CA MET A 1 -5.13 -6.36 15.24
C MET A 1 -6.17 -6.99 14.35
N ASN A 2 -7.40 -6.99 14.82
CA ASN A 2 -8.55 -7.46 14.05
C ASN A 2 -9.32 -6.24 13.51
N ILE A 3 -9.50 -6.17 12.18
CA ILE A 3 -10.25 -5.08 11.53
C ILE A 3 -11.67 -4.95 12.07
N HIS A 4 -12.29 -6.07 12.44
CA HIS A 4 -13.63 -6.07 13.04
C HIS A 4 -13.63 -5.33 14.38
N GLU A 5 -12.63 -5.53 15.23
CA GLU A 5 -12.52 -4.85 16.53
C GLU A 5 -12.31 -3.35 16.34
N LEU A 6 -11.39 -2.95 15.45
CA LEU A 6 -11.16 -1.55 15.13
C LEU A 6 -12.43 -0.88 14.58
N ARG A 7 -13.16 -1.59 13.71
CA ARG A 7 -14.43 -1.13 13.16
C ARG A 7 -15.45 -0.87 14.26
N VAL A 8 -15.65 -1.84 15.15
CA VAL A 8 -16.59 -1.68 16.29
C VAL A 8 -16.19 -0.50 17.16
N THR A 9 -14.90 -0.31 17.43
CA THR A 9 -14.40 0.85 18.18
C THR A 9 -14.79 2.16 17.50
N ILE A 10 -14.48 2.30 16.21
CA ILE A 10 -14.76 3.52 15.43
C ILE A 10 -16.26 3.78 15.31
N GLU A 11 -17.06 2.76 14.99
CA GLU A 11 -18.50 2.91 14.75
C GLU A 11 -19.29 3.34 16.00
N ASN A 12 -18.73 3.11 17.19
CA ASN A 12 -19.33 3.54 18.45
C ASN A 12 -19.02 5.00 18.84
N THR A 13 -18.12 5.67 18.13
CA THR A 13 -17.73 7.07 18.39
C THR A 13 -18.79 8.07 17.92
N GLU A 14 -18.85 9.23 18.56
CA GLU A 14 -19.75 10.32 18.12
C GLU A 14 -19.35 10.90 16.76
N GLY A 15 -18.06 10.87 16.43
CA GLY A 15 -17.54 11.27 15.13
C GLY A 15 -18.12 10.43 14.01
N PHE A 16 -18.10 9.11 14.16
CA PHE A 16 -18.68 8.19 13.18
C PHE A 16 -20.21 8.30 13.08
N LYS A 17 -20.92 8.37 14.21
CA LYS A 17 -22.38 8.54 14.22
C LYS A 17 -22.80 9.81 13.49
N SER A 18 -22.05 10.90 13.67
CA SER A 18 -22.29 12.17 12.97
C SER A 18 -21.98 12.08 11.48
N PHE A 19 -20.90 11.37 11.13
CA PHE A 19 -20.52 11.09 9.75
C PHE A 19 -21.60 10.33 8.98
N ILE A 20 -22.10 9.19 9.51
CA ILE A 20 -23.13 8.40 8.83
C ILE A 20 -24.47 9.14 8.73
N LYS A 21 -24.82 9.98 9.70
CA LYS A 21 -26.00 10.87 9.56
C LYS A 21 -25.85 11.83 8.38
N ARG A 22 -24.64 12.33 8.13
CA ARG A 22 -24.33 13.24 7.01
C ARG A 22 -24.20 12.49 5.67
N PHE A 23 -23.64 11.28 5.69
CA PHE A 23 -23.36 10.46 4.51
C PHE A 23 -23.96 9.05 4.67
N PRO A 24 -25.29 8.89 4.60
CA PRO A 24 -25.97 7.64 4.94
C PRO A 24 -25.70 6.48 3.97
N LYS A 25 -25.07 6.75 2.82
CA LYS A 25 -24.68 5.75 1.82
C LYS A 25 -23.18 5.42 1.88
N ALA A 26 -22.42 6.02 2.81
CA ALA A 26 -21.01 5.71 2.94
C ALA A 26 -20.81 4.27 3.44
N TYR A 27 -19.73 3.62 3.00
CA TYR A 27 -19.42 2.25 3.38
C TYR A 27 -17.92 2.03 3.54
N LEU A 28 -17.55 1.12 4.45
CA LEU A 28 -16.16 0.71 4.66
C LEU A 28 -15.62 0.11 3.36
N CYS A 29 -14.48 0.61 2.88
CA CYS A 29 -13.87 0.15 1.63
C CYS A 29 -12.40 -0.25 1.76
N ALA A 30 -11.70 0.24 2.78
CA ALA A 30 -10.32 -0.16 3.04
C ALA A 30 -9.94 -0.02 4.52
N GLY A 31 -8.83 -0.64 4.90
CA GLY A 31 -8.12 -0.39 6.14
C GLY A 31 -6.64 -0.16 5.85
N PHE A 32 -6.02 0.73 6.62
CA PHE A 32 -4.64 1.13 6.47
C PHE A 32 -3.91 0.94 7.80
N PHE A 33 -2.77 0.24 7.79
CA PHE A 33 -2.01 -0.05 8.99
C PHE A 33 -0.52 0.22 8.77
N ILE A 34 0.10 0.89 9.73
CA ILE A 34 1.55 1.00 9.83
C ILE A 34 1.99 0.24 11.08
N ILE A 35 2.79 -0.81 10.87
CA ILE A 35 3.32 -1.67 11.93
C ILE A 35 4.83 -1.47 12.00
N PRO A 36 5.35 -0.77 13.02
CA PRO A 36 6.79 -0.66 13.24
C PRO A 36 7.31 -1.98 13.86
N LEU A 37 8.36 -2.57 13.27
CA LEU A 37 8.94 -3.87 13.70
C LEU A 37 10.45 -3.84 13.97
N GLY A 38 11.13 -2.73 13.66
CA GLY A 38 12.58 -2.59 13.87
C GLY A 38 12.97 -2.41 15.34
N PHE A 39 14.27 -2.55 15.65
CA PHE A 39 14.78 -2.42 17.03
C PHE A 39 14.51 -1.06 17.71
N GLU A 40 14.29 -0.01 16.93
CA GLU A 40 13.92 1.33 17.44
C GLU A 40 12.41 1.59 17.40
N SER A 41 11.59 0.56 17.12
CA SER A 41 10.13 0.70 17.02
C SER A 41 9.55 1.20 18.33
N LYS A 42 8.82 2.32 18.25
CA LYS A 42 7.95 2.79 19.33
C LYS A 42 6.52 2.50 18.95
N ASP A 43 5.73 1.99 19.89
CA ASP A 43 4.29 1.78 19.69
C ASP A 43 3.57 3.07 19.24
N SER A 44 4.11 4.24 19.59
CA SER A 44 3.61 5.55 19.13
C SER A 44 3.69 5.77 17.61
N GLU A 45 4.44 4.96 16.86
CA GLU A 45 4.49 5.04 15.40
C GLU A 45 3.43 4.15 14.72
N ARG A 46 2.72 3.32 15.49
CA ARG A 46 1.64 2.51 14.97
C ARG A 46 0.49 3.42 14.54
N GLN A 47 0.00 3.20 13.33
CA GLN A 47 -1.15 3.92 12.79
C GLN A 47 -2.15 2.92 12.26
N GLU A 48 -3.42 3.13 12.55
CA GLU A 48 -4.50 2.24 12.12
C GLU A 48 -5.70 3.08 11.72
N HIS A 49 -6.02 3.07 10.43
CA HIS A 49 -7.15 3.82 9.90
C HIS A 49 -8.15 2.89 9.20
N LEU A 50 -9.42 3.28 9.22
CA LEU A 50 -10.46 2.70 8.37
C LEU A 50 -11.00 3.75 7.41
N ASP A 51 -11.09 3.36 6.15
CA ASP A 51 -11.51 4.24 5.07
C ASP A 51 -12.93 3.91 4.64
N TYR A 52 -13.77 4.94 4.58
CA TYR A 52 -15.15 4.88 4.14
C TYR A 52 -15.32 5.64 2.83
N TYR A 53 -15.78 4.94 1.79
CA TYR A 53 -16.11 5.57 0.52
C TYR A 53 -17.44 6.30 0.62
N ILE A 54 -17.52 7.50 0.05
CA ILE A 54 -18.71 8.35 0.01
C ILE A 54 -19.23 8.39 -1.44
N PRO A 55 -20.21 7.56 -1.82
CA PRO A 55 -20.64 7.45 -3.22
C PRO A 55 -21.19 8.74 -3.83
N SER A 56 -21.75 9.64 -3.01
CA SER A 56 -22.33 10.89 -3.48
C SER A 56 -21.28 11.90 -3.94
N THR A 57 -20.06 11.84 -3.42
CA THR A 57 -18.98 12.77 -3.75
C THR A 57 -17.79 12.08 -4.43
N GLY A 58 -17.69 10.76 -4.33
CA GLY A 58 -16.55 9.99 -4.83
C GLY A 58 -15.31 10.11 -3.94
N GLU A 59 -15.47 10.60 -2.71
CA GLU A 59 -14.39 10.87 -1.77
C GLU A 59 -14.21 9.71 -0.77
N ILE A 60 -13.10 9.74 -0.04
CA ILE A 60 -12.80 8.81 1.05
C ILE A 60 -12.79 9.58 2.37
N ALA A 61 -13.44 9.04 3.40
CA ALA A 61 -13.31 9.48 4.77
C ALA A 61 -12.44 8.48 5.55
N SER A 62 -11.27 8.92 6.01
CA SER A 62 -10.35 8.09 6.78
C SER A 62 -10.52 8.38 8.27
N PHE A 63 -10.82 7.35 9.05
CA PHE A 63 -11.00 7.41 10.51
C PHE A 63 -9.79 6.84 11.23
N ASN A 64 -9.30 7.52 12.27
CA ASN A 64 -8.37 6.92 13.24
C ASN A 64 -9.14 6.12 14.31
N ASP A 65 -8.41 5.45 15.20
CA ASP A 65 -8.93 4.65 16.32
C ASP A 65 -9.71 5.46 17.38
N HIS A 66 -9.58 6.79 17.37
CA HIS A 66 -10.36 7.71 18.20
C HIS A 66 -11.67 8.18 17.54
N GLY A 67 -11.94 7.77 16.30
CA GLY A 67 -13.14 8.15 15.55
C GLY A 67 -13.10 9.56 14.96
N GLU A 68 -11.94 10.22 14.97
CA GLU A 68 -11.71 11.44 14.22
C GLU A 68 -11.52 11.09 12.75
N PHE A 69 -12.08 11.90 11.85
CA PHE A 69 -11.97 11.65 10.42
C PHE A 69 -11.59 12.86 9.60
N LYS A 70 -10.97 12.59 8.45
CA LYS A 70 -10.69 13.56 7.40
C LYS A 70 -11.30 13.05 6.11
N VAL A 71 -11.89 13.96 5.33
CA VAL A 71 -12.39 13.66 3.99
C VAL A 71 -11.33 14.12 2.99
N GLU A 72 -10.89 13.19 2.15
CA GLU A 72 -9.87 13.44 1.12
C GLU A 72 -10.51 13.32 -0.27
N GLY A 73 -10.43 14.41 -1.05
CA GLY A 73 -11.20 14.58 -2.29
C GLY A 73 -10.39 14.51 -3.59
N GLN A 74 -9.11 14.14 -3.57
CA GLN A 74 -8.29 14.10 -4.79
C GLN A 74 -7.65 12.74 -5.03
N GLY A 75 -7.82 12.23 -6.25
CA GLY A 75 -6.98 11.18 -6.79
C GLY A 75 -7.41 9.74 -6.54
N VAL A 76 -8.62 9.48 -6.05
CA VAL A 76 -9.17 8.11 -5.95
C VAL A 76 -9.75 7.72 -7.32
N PRO A 77 -9.06 6.89 -8.13
CA PRO A 77 -9.62 6.42 -9.38
C PRO A 77 -10.50 5.21 -9.05
N LYS A 78 -11.69 5.15 -9.68
CA LYS A 78 -12.63 4.02 -9.63
C LYS A 78 -13.46 3.94 -8.34
N VAL A 79 -14.72 3.56 -8.50
CA VAL A 79 -15.60 3.15 -7.39
C VAL A 79 -14.91 2.02 -6.63
N MET A 80 -14.80 2.16 -5.31
CA MET A 80 -14.22 1.15 -4.43
C MET A 80 -15.26 0.09 -4.07
N ASP A 81 -14.87 -1.18 -4.03
CA ASP A 81 -15.76 -2.24 -3.56
C ASP A 81 -15.92 -2.15 -2.03
N PRO A 82 -17.11 -2.44 -1.46
CA PRO A 82 -17.28 -2.55 -0.03
C PRO A 82 -16.38 -3.65 0.57
N LEU A 83 -15.64 -3.30 1.62
CA LEU A 83 -14.81 -4.24 2.35
C LEU A 83 -15.68 -5.09 3.28
N SER A 84 -15.70 -6.39 3.05
CA SER A 84 -16.45 -7.35 3.88
C SER A 84 -15.73 -8.69 3.96
N GLY A 85 -16.03 -9.46 5.01
CA GLY A 85 -15.53 -10.83 5.15
C GLY A 85 -14.01 -10.95 5.32
N VAL A 86 -13.35 -9.95 5.92
CA VAL A 86 -11.92 -10.04 6.21
C VAL A 86 -11.68 -11.10 7.29
N SER A 87 -10.94 -12.15 6.95
CA SER A 87 -10.68 -13.28 7.86
C SER A 87 -9.30 -13.22 8.49
N LEU A 88 -8.31 -12.65 7.80
CA LEU A 88 -6.96 -12.51 8.35
C LEU A 88 -6.89 -11.40 9.40
N VAL A 89 -6.00 -11.57 10.36
CA VAL A 89 -5.58 -10.51 11.28
C VAL A 89 -4.14 -10.09 10.99
N THR A 90 -3.76 -8.88 11.41
CA THR A 90 -2.43 -8.32 11.08
C THR A 90 -1.25 -9.21 11.51
N ASN A 91 -1.40 -9.96 12.60
CA ASN A 91 -0.34 -10.85 13.10
C ASN A 91 -0.18 -12.09 12.22
N GLU A 92 -1.27 -12.61 11.62
CA GLU A 92 -1.18 -13.69 10.63
C GLU A 92 -0.52 -13.19 9.35
N VAL A 93 -0.86 -11.96 8.93
CA VAL A 93 -0.21 -11.30 7.80
C VAL A 93 1.29 -11.13 8.03
N GLU A 94 1.69 -10.70 9.22
CA GLU A 94 3.11 -10.59 9.62
C GLU A 94 3.84 -11.94 9.55
N SER A 95 3.20 -13.02 10.03
CA SER A 95 3.76 -14.37 9.95
C SER A 95 3.96 -14.79 8.50
N LEU A 96 2.92 -14.66 7.65
CA LEU A 96 2.98 -15.03 6.24
C LEU A 96 4.09 -14.26 5.50
N VAL A 97 4.21 -12.97 5.77
CA VAL A 97 5.26 -12.12 5.19
C VAL A 97 6.65 -12.59 5.63
N SER A 98 6.82 -12.87 6.93
CA SER A 98 8.11 -13.29 7.48
C SER A 98 8.55 -14.65 6.94
N ASP A 99 7.62 -15.60 6.83
CA ASP A 99 7.85 -16.93 6.27
C ASP A 99 8.26 -16.83 4.79
N GLU A 100 7.56 -16.01 4.01
CA GLU A 100 7.87 -15.80 2.59
C GLU A 100 9.25 -15.18 2.39
N LEU A 101 9.59 -14.13 3.15
CA LEU A 101 10.90 -13.49 3.09
C LEU A 101 12.02 -14.48 3.41
N SER A 102 11.83 -15.28 4.45
CA SER A 102 12.78 -16.31 4.85
C SER A 102 12.96 -17.37 3.77
N SER A 103 11.86 -17.85 3.19
CA SER A 103 11.89 -18.86 2.11
C SER A 103 12.64 -18.39 0.86
N ARG A 104 12.68 -17.07 0.63
CA ARG A 104 13.39 -16.43 -0.49
C ARG A 104 14.81 -15.99 -0.13
N GLY A 105 15.30 -16.35 1.06
CA GLY A 105 16.66 -16.02 1.50
C GLY A 105 16.87 -14.54 1.80
N VAL A 106 15.81 -13.79 2.12
CA VAL A 106 15.95 -12.39 2.57
C VAL A 106 16.40 -12.41 4.03
N THR A 107 17.65 -12.01 4.27
CA THR A 107 18.28 -12.02 5.61
C THR A 107 18.18 -10.67 6.33
N SER A 108 17.78 -9.61 5.64
CA SER A 108 17.57 -8.30 6.23
C SER A 108 16.36 -8.30 7.15
N THR A 109 16.49 -7.62 8.29
CA THR A 109 15.38 -7.45 9.26
C THR A 109 14.30 -6.52 8.71
N ILE A 110 13.06 -6.75 9.11
CA ILE A 110 11.93 -5.86 8.80
C ILE A 110 11.98 -4.66 9.76
N ASN A 111 11.99 -3.45 9.20
CA ASN A 111 11.90 -2.22 9.99
C ASN A 111 10.46 -1.78 10.21
N LYS A 112 9.64 -1.88 9.14
CA LYS A 112 8.27 -1.36 9.11
C LYS A 112 7.46 -2.10 8.05
N MET A 113 6.18 -2.34 8.34
CA MET A 113 5.21 -2.78 7.35
C MET A 113 4.13 -1.72 7.18
N ILE A 114 3.81 -1.40 5.93
CA ILE A 114 2.64 -0.60 5.55
C ILE A 114 1.67 -1.54 4.88
N ILE A 115 0.47 -1.66 5.43
CA ILE A 115 -0.52 -2.64 5.02
C ILE A 115 -1.78 -1.89 4.59
N ILE A 116 -2.28 -2.24 3.41
CA ILE A 116 -3.57 -1.80 2.92
C ILE A 116 -4.43 -3.03 2.68
N VAL A 117 -5.54 -3.14 3.38
CA VAL A 117 -6.56 -4.15 3.10
C VAL A 117 -7.71 -3.50 2.34
N TYR A 118 -8.14 -4.11 1.25
CA TYR A 118 -9.24 -3.60 0.44
C TYR A 118 -9.90 -4.74 -0.32
N SER A 119 -11.11 -4.49 -0.85
CA SER A 119 -11.78 -5.42 -1.75
C SER A 119 -11.57 -5.02 -3.21
N TYR A 120 -11.34 -6.02 -4.05
CA TYR A 120 -11.27 -5.85 -5.50
C TYR A 120 -11.86 -7.08 -6.20
N ASN A 121 -12.84 -6.87 -7.07
CA ASN A 121 -13.56 -7.95 -7.76
C ASN A 121 -14.13 -8.98 -6.78
N ASN A 122 -14.76 -8.50 -5.69
CA ASN A 122 -15.33 -9.32 -4.61
C ASN A 122 -14.32 -10.22 -3.88
N ARG A 123 -13.03 -9.86 -3.89
CA ARG A 123 -11.99 -10.54 -3.10
C ARG A 123 -11.30 -9.57 -2.18
N THR A 124 -11.02 -10.01 -0.96
CA THR A 124 -10.24 -9.23 0.01
C THR A 124 -8.75 -9.47 -0.25
N ILE A 125 -8.03 -8.36 -0.45
CA ILE A 125 -6.61 -8.34 -0.75
C ILE A 125 -5.90 -7.55 0.34
N TRP A 126 -4.82 -8.12 0.85
CA TRP A 126 -3.86 -7.42 1.70
C TRP A 126 -2.64 -7.05 0.87
N SER A 127 -2.48 -5.76 0.58
CA SER A 127 -1.29 -5.20 -0.06
C SER A 127 -0.33 -4.73 1.02
N VAL A 128 0.78 -5.45 1.16
CA VAL A 128 1.81 -5.20 2.18
C VAL A 128 3.05 -4.64 1.51
N THR A 129 3.53 -3.51 1.99
CA THR A 129 4.85 -2.97 1.67
C THR A 129 5.74 -3.10 2.90
N VAL A 130 6.79 -3.89 2.78
CA VAL A 130 7.78 -4.16 3.82
C VAL A 130 9.00 -3.29 3.55
N MET A 131 9.41 -2.51 4.55
CA MET A 131 10.68 -1.79 4.53
C MET A 131 11.73 -2.60 5.28
N LEU A 132 12.82 -2.94 4.60
CA LEU A 132 13.92 -3.72 5.16
C LEU A 132 15.02 -2.80 5.71
N SER A 133 15.86 -3.32 6.60
CA SER A 133 16.96 -2.58 7.23
C SER A 133 18.05 -2.10 6.27
N ASN A 134 18.16 -2.69 5.09
CA ASN A 134 19.09 -2.27 4.03
C ASN A 134 18.48 -1.26 3.04
N TYR A 135 17.35 -0.62 3.38
CA TYR A 135 16.58 0.30 2.53
C TYR A 135 15.95 -0.33 1.27
N ASP A 136 15.95 -1.66 1.16
CA ASP A 136 15.13 -2.35 0.15
C ASP A 136 13.65 -2.34 0.57
N PHE A 137 12.76 -2.42 -0.42
CA PHE A 137 11.34 -2.60 -0.21
C PHE A 137 10.91 -3.94 -0.79
N VAL A 138 9.93 -4.56 -0.14
CA VAL A 138 9.25 -5.73 -0.69
C VAL A 138 7.76 -5.43 -0.72
N LYS A 139 7.14 -5.55 -1.89
CA LYS A 139 5.69 -5.49 -2.03
C LYS A 139 5.15 -6.90 -2.13
N ILE A 140 4.13 -7.20 -1.34
CA ILE A 140 3.49 -8.51 -1.24
C ILE A 140 1.99 -8.31 -1.34
N LYS A 141 1.29 -9.14 -2.12
CA LYS A 141 -0.17 -9.22 -2.09
C LYS A 141 -0.61 -10.57 -1.55
N ILE A 142 -1.43 -10.56 -0.52
CA ILE A 142 -2.00 -11.75 0.09
C ILE A 142 -3.50 -11.79 -0.25
N LEU A 143 -3.97 -12.94 -0.71
CA LEU A 143 -5.39 -13.22 -0.89
C LEU A 143 -5.96 -13.76 0.42
N ASP A 144 -6.91 -13.03 1.00
CA ASP A 144 -7.46 -13.35 2.33
C ASP A 144 -8.19 -14.70 2.36
N ASP A 145 -8.95 -15.00 1.30
CA ASP A 145 -9.75 -16.22 1.15
C ASP A 145 -8.89 -17.49 1.08
N LYS A 146 -7.71 -17.40 0.46
CA LYS A 146 -6.76 -18.50 0.33
C LYS A 146 -5.70 -18.51 1.43
N LYS A 147 -5.51 -17.40 2.12
CA LYS A 147 -4.38 -17.16 3.04
C LYS A 147 -3.03 -17.41 2.34
N GLU A 148 -2.91 -17.00 1.08
CA GLU A 148 -1.76 -17.26 0.21
C GLU A 148 -1.21 -15.97 -0.40
N ILE A 149 0.11 -15.96 -0.62
CA ILE A 149 0.79 -14.88 -1.35
C ILE A 149 0.56 -15.07 -2.85
N SER A 150 -0.02 -14.04 -3.46
CA SER A 150 -0.33 -14.01 -4.89
C SER A 150 0.65 -13.20 -5.72
N ASP A 151 1.38 -12.29 -5.08
CA ASP A 151 2.31 -11.37 -5.73
C ASP A 151 3.47 -11.06 -4.78
N PHE A 152 4.69 -11.02 -5.32
CA PHE A 152 5.91 -10.71 -4.57
C PHE A 152 6.88 -9.94 -5.48
N GLU A 153 7.19 -8.70 -5.10
CA GLU A 153 8.10 -7.82 -5.83
C GLU A 153 9.14 -7.25 -4.87
N LYS A 154 10.42 -7.58 -5.09
CA LYS A 154 11.53 -6.94 -4.36
C LYS A 154 12.05 -5.74 -5.15
N ILE A 155 12.06 -4.57 -4.53
CA ILE A 155 12.52 -3.31 -5.10
C ILE A 155 13.79 -2.90 -4.38
N ASN A 156 14.89 -2.82 -5.12
CA ASN A 156 16.15 -2.32 -4.61
C ASN A 156 16.26 -0.81 -4.91
N LEU A 157 16.44 0.01 -3.88
CA LEU A 157 16.46 1.47 -4.06
C LEU A 157 17.67 1.94 -4.89
N MET A 158 18.81 1.24 -4.82
CA MET A 158 20.03 1.61 -5.56
C MET A 158 19.88 1.38 -7.08
N SER A 159 19.10 0.38 -7.50
CA SER A 159 18.82 0.17 -8.93
C SER A 159 18.01 1.32 -9.53
N LEU A 160 17.11 1.95 -8.75
CA LEU A 160 16.34 3.11 -9.19
C LEU A 160 17.20 4.38 -9.35
N VAL A 161 18.22 4.56 -8.50
CA VAL A 161 19.15 5.70 -8.58
C VAL A 161 20.05 5.60 -9.82
N ASN A 162 20.44 4.39 -10.23
CA ASN A 162 21.29 4.18 -11.39
C ASN A 162 20.56 4.44 -12.72
N ILE A 163 19.25 4.23 -12.79
CA ILE A 163 18.44 4.53 -13.99
C ILE A 163 18.43 6.04 -14.29
N LYS A 164 18.50 6.91 -13.27
CA LYS A 164 18.61 8.37 -13.47
C LYS A 164 19.98 8.84 -13.94
N LYS A 165 21.04 8.03 -13.79
CA LYS A 165 22.39 8.39 -14.25
C LYS A 165 22.68 7.95 -15.69
N SER A 166 21.91 7.02 -16.25
CA SER A 166 22.09 6.51 -17.62
C SER A 166 21.29 7.30 -18.66
N GLY A 167 21.13 8.62 -18.45
CA GLY A 167 20.46 9.56 -19.34
C GLY A 167 21.42 10.40 -20.19
N ASP A 168 22.68 9.94 -20.38
CA ASP A 168 23.63 10.63 -21.25
C ASP A 168 23.91 9.82 -22.55
N LYS A 169 23.53 10.48 -23.65
CA LYS A 169 23.87 10.26 -25.07
C LYS A 169 23.23 9.07 -25.79
N LEU A 170 22.11 9.36 -26.47
CA LEU A 170 21.90 8.82 -27.81
C LEU A 170 22.99 9.39 -28.72
N GLU A 171 24.05 8.61 -28.95
CA GLU A 171 24.94 8.87 -30.07
C GLU A 171 24.17 8.61 -31.36
N VAL A 172 23.85 9.69 -32.07
CA VAL A 172 23.54 9.61 -33.50
C VAL A 172 24.86 9.30 -34.19
N ASP A 173 25.02 8.05 -34.60
CA ASP A 173 26.13 7.62 -35.45
C ASP A 173 25.93 8.26 -36.83
N SER A 174 26.53 9.44 -37.03
CA SER A 174 26.66 10.07 -38.34
C SER A 174 28.09 9.88 -38.82
N SER A 175 28.36 8.73 -39.42
CA SER A 175 29.62 8.46 -40.10
C SER A 175 29.39 7.77 -41.44
N LYS A 176 29.89 8.41 -42.52
CA LYS A 176 30.01 7.99 -43.93
C LYS A 176 28.78 8.29 -44.80
N ASP A 177 28.85 8.91 -45.97
CA ASP A 177 29.89 9.23 -46.96
C ASP A 177 29.44 10.55 -47.63
N GLY A 178 30.23 11.39 -48.28
CA GLY A 178 31.60 11.31 -48.76
C GLY A 178 31.80 12.56 -49.64
N SER A 179 32.93 13.22 -49.49
CA SER A 179 33.37 14.34 -50.31
C SER A 179 33.65 13.90 -51.75
N VAL A 180 33.19 14.66 -52.75
CA VAL A 180 33.87 14.74 -54.05
C VAL A 180 33.90 16.19 -54.52
N ASN A 181 35.11 16.57 -54.92
CA ASN A 181 35.61 17.86 -55.37
C ASN A 181 35.21 18.26 -56.81
N GLU A 182 35.34 19.57 -57.05
CA GLU A 182 35.95 20.25 -58.21
C GLU A 182 35.21 20.52 -59.54
N THR A 183 35.39 21.80 -59.95
CA THR A 183 35.49 22.38 -61.32
C THR A 183 34.24 22.37 -62.22
N SER A 184 33.86 23.43 -62.94
CA SER A 184 34.53 24.62 -63.49
C SER A 184 33.62 25.84 -63.48
#